data_AF-A0A6V8Q1A7-F1
#
_entry.id   AF-A0A6V8Q1A7-F1
#
_cell.length_a   1.000
_cell.length_b   1.000
_cell.length_c   1.000
_cell.angle_alpha   90.00
_cell.angle_beta   90.00
_cell.angle_gamma   90.00
#
_symmetry.space_group_name_H-M   'P 1'
#
loop_
_entity.id
_entity.type
_entity.pdbx_description
1 polymer ?
#
loop_
_entity_poly.entity_id
_entity_poly.type
_entity_poly.pdbx_seq_one_letter_code
_entity_poly.pdbx_strand_id
1 'polypeptide(L)'
;MSGSSESTLALFEQFRTLGDNDLIRLAQKGNQEAVSFLLNKYKSLVKMKATSYFLVGADKEDLIQEGMIGLYKAILDFRENKEASFRVFAEFCIIRQMITAIKTATGRPHRLESLPSPSISPEYPLILPIAQLHHNLPQIPRSPC
;
A
#
# COMPACT_ATOMS: atom_id res chain seq x y z
N MET A 1 12.88 4.00 35.56
CA MET A 1 11.68 4.04 34.69
C MET A 1 11.82 3.00 33.58
N SER A 2 11.84 1.71 33.92
CA SER A 2 12.12 0.58 33.01
C SER A 2 10.90 -0.29 32.70
N GLY A 3 9.68 0.17 33.01
CA GLY A 3 8.45 -0.63 32.93
C GLY A 3 7.75 -0.71 31.57
N SER A 4 8.19 0.03 30.54
CA SER A 4 7.45 0.11 29.27
C SER A 4 7.85 -0.94 28.22
N SER A 5 9.05 -1.52 28.30
CA SER A 5 9.56 -2.43 27.27
C SER A 5 9.03 -3.85 27.37
N GLU A 6 8.83 -4.39 28.58
CA GLU A 6 8.31 -5.75 28.77
C GLU A 6 6.84 -5.88 28.33
N SER A 7 6.02 -4.86 28.64
CA SER A 7 4.61 -4.84 28.26
C SER A 7 4.40 -4.85 26.74
N THR A 8 5.28 -4.15 26.00
CA THR A 8 5.19 -4.06 24.54
C THR A 8 5.52 -5.39 23.85
N LEU A 9 6.52 -6.13 24.36
CA LEU A 9 6.89 -7.44 23.81
C LEU A 9 5.80 -8.48 24.06
N ALA A 10 5.23 -8.51 25.28
CA ALA A 10 4.13 -9.42 25.60
C ALA A 10 2.90 -9.19 24.71
N LEU A 11 2.57 -7.92 24.43
CA LEU A 11 1.47 -7.57 23.54
C LEU A 11 1.74 -7.98 22.07
N PHE A 12 2.98 -7.79 21.60
CA PHE A 12 3.38 -8.23 20.27
C PHE A 12 3.25 -9.75 20.10
N GLU A 13 3.67 -10.54 21.10
CA GLU A 13 3.52 -12.00 21.07
C GLU A 13 2.04 -12.42 21.08
N GLN A 14 1.18 -11.73 21.83
CA GLN A 14 -0.27 -11.97 21.79
C GLN A 14 -0.84 -11.69 20.39
N PHE A 15 -0.42 -10.62 19.73
CA PHE A 15 -0.90 -10.33 18.37
C PHE A 15 -0.37 -11.30 17.32
N ARG A 16 0.79 -11.94 17.52
CA ARG A 16 1.29 -12.99 16.61
C ARG A 16 0.42 -14.23 16.60
N THR A 17 -0.28 -14.53 17.70
CA THR A 17 -1.15 -15.71 17.78
C THR A 17 -2.54 -15.46 17.19
N LEU A 18 -2.90 -14.19 16.95
CA LEU A 18 -4.17 -13.82 16.31
C LEU A 18 -4.10 -13.88 14.78
N GLY A 19 -5.21 -14.27 14.17
CA GLY A 19 -5.39 -14.18 12.72
C GLY A 19 -5.51 -12.74 12.25
N ASP A 20 -5.25 -12.49 10.95
CA ASP A 20 -5.34 -11.14 10.38
C ASP A 20 -6.74 -10.54 10.57
N ASN A 21 -7.80 -11.32 10.41
CA ASN A 21 -9.18 -10.83 10.55
C ASN A 21 -9.47 -10.35 11.99
N ASP A 22 -8.93 -11.02 13.00
CA ASP A 22 -9.08 -10.61 14.40
C ASP A 22 -8.31 -9.33 14.71
N LEU A 23 -7.07 -9.24 14.23
CA LEU A 23 -6.25 -8.03 14.34
C LEU A 23 -6.91 -6.84 13.65
N ILE A 24 -7.49 -7.05 12.47
CA ILE A 24 -8.20 -6.02 11.72
C ILE A 24 -9.45 -5.57 12.49
N ARG A 25 -10.23 -6.51 13.04
CA ARG A 25 -11.37 -6.18 13.90
C ARG A 25 -10.96 -5.32 15.09
N LEU A 26 -9.84 -5.63 15.75
CA LEU A 26 -9.31 -4.83 16.85
C LEU A 26 -8.90 -3.43 16.37
N ALA A 27 -8.17 -3.36 15.26
CA ALA A 27 -7.76 -2.10 14.65
C ALA A 27 -8.95 -1.19 14.29
N GLN A 28 -10.00 -1.75 13.67
CA GLN A 28 -11.23 -1.04 13.30
C GLN A 28 -12.05 -0.58 14.51
N LYS A 29 -11.90 -1.24 15.67
CA LYS A 29 -12.47 -0.81 16.96
C LYS A 29 -11.63 0.28 17.66
N GLY A 30 -10.54 0.74 17.04
CA GLY A 30 -9.70 1.83 17.53
C GLY A 30 -8.43 1.40 18.27
N ASN A 31 -8.11 0.09 18.32
CA ASN A 31 -6.88 -0.39 18.94
C ASN A 31 -5.65 0.00 18.09
N GLN A 32 -4.88 0.99 18.56
CA GLN A 32 -3.77 1.57 17.82
C GLN A 32 -2.55 0.64 17.76
N GLU A 33 -2.40 -0.23 18.76
CA GLU A 33 -1.35 -1.23 18.80
C GLU A 33 -1.57 -2.30 17.72
N ALA A 34 -2.83 -2.71 17.50
CA ALA A 34 -3.20 -3.64 16.42
C ALA A 34 -2.97 -3.02 15.03
N VAL A 35 -3.31 -1.73 14.86
CA VAL A 35 -2.96 -0.97 13.64
C VAL A 35 -1.45 -1.00 13.42
N SER A 36 -0.67 -0.62 14.44
CA SER A 36 0.79 -0.55 14.37
C SER A 36 1.40 -1.93 14.05
N PHE A 37 0.87 -2.99 14.65
CA PHE A 37 1.28 -4.36 14.39
C PHE A 37 1.02 -4.76 12.94
N LEU A 38 -0.19 -4.51 12.42
CA LEU A 38 -0.55 -4.82 11.03
C LEU A 38 0.29 -4.00 10.03
N LEU A 39 0.49 -2.71 10.28
CA LEU A 39 1.36 -1.86 9.45
C LEU A 39 2.78 -2.41 9.40
N ASN A 40 3.33 -2.85 10.54
CA ASN A 40 4.68 -3.44 10.58
C ASN A 40 4.71 -4.81 9.87
N LYS A 41 3.71 -5.67 10.10
CA LYS A 41 3.57 -6.99 9.48
C LYS A 41 3.55 -6.92 7.96
N TYR A 42 2.87 -5.92 7.39
CA TYR A 42 2.71 -5.73 5.95
C TYR A 42 3.68 -4.71 5.33
N LYS A 43 4.58 -4.12 6.11
CA LYS A 43 5.56 -3.13 5.62
C LYS A 43 6.45 -3.66 4.48
N SER A 44 6.84 -4.93 4.54
CA SER A 44 7.65 -5.56 3.49
C SER A 44 6.90 -5.65 2.17
N LEU A 45 5.59 -5.87 2.20
CA LEU A 45 4.72 -5.84 1.01
C LEU A 45 4.74 -4.46 0.36
N VAL A 46 4.61 -3.40 1.16
CA VAL A 46 4.69 -2.01 0.66
C VAL A 46 6.03 -1.75 -0.01
N LYS A 47 7.14 -2.08 0.67
CA LYS A 47 8.50 -1.88 0.12
C LYS A 47 8.72 -2.65 -1.19
N MET A 48 8.27 -3.89 -1.25
CA MET A 48 8.35 -4.75 -2.44
C MET A 48 7.55 -4.17 -3.60
N LYS A 49 6.35 -3.65 -3.35
CA LYS A 49 5.55 -3.03 -4.42
C LYS A 49 6.18 -1.72 -4.87
N ALA A 50 6.66 -0.88 -3.95
CA ALA A 50 7.36 0.36 -4.29
C ALA A 50 8.59 0.13 -5.16
N THR A 51 9.35 -0.97 -4.99
CA THR A 51 10.50 -1.27 -5.87
C THR A 51 10.13 -1.53 -7.33
N SER A 52 8.89 -1.93 -7.61
CA SER A 52 8.41 -2.21 -8.96
C SER A 52 7.95 -0.96 -9.71
N TYR A 53 7.86 0.18 -9.03
CA TYR A 53 7.40 1.44 -9.59
C TYR A 53 8.53 2.48 -9.41
N PHE A 54 9.04 3.00 -10.52
CA PHE A 54 10.03 4.06 -10.50
C PHE A 54 9.40 5.35 -11.00
N LEU A 55 9.50 6.41 -10.20
CA LEU A 55 9.11 7.76 -10.61
C LEU A 55 10.38 8.57 -10.85
N VAL A 56 10.64 8.89 -12.11
CA VAL A 56 11.79 9.73 -12.50
C VAL A 56 11.65 11.08 -11.80
N GLY A 57 12.63 11.41 -10.94
CA GLY A 57 12.67 12.68 -10.21
C GLY A 57 11.92 12.72 -8.87
N ALA A 58 11.44 11.58 -8.34
CA ALA A 58 10.84 11.51 -7.01
C ALA A 58 11.55 10.50 -6.11
N ASP A 59 11.51 10.73 -4.80
CA ASP A 59 12.11 9.84 -3.82
C ASP A 59 11.29 8.54 -3.73
N LYS A 60 11.99 7.41 -3.67
CA LYS A 60 11.38 6.11 -3.41
C LYS A 60 10.69 6.10 -2.05
N GLU A 61 11.19 6.87 -1.08
CA GLU A 61 10.55 7.02 0.22
C GLU A 61 9.17 7.70 0.11
N ASP A 62 8.96 8.64 -0.83
CA ASP A 62 7.63 9.24 -1.07
C ASP A 62 6.62 8.18 -1.52
N LEU A 63 7.06 7.28 -2.41
CA LEU A 63 6.21 6.20 -2.90
C LEU A 63 5.90 5.16 -1.82
N ILE A 64 6.88 4.88 -0.95
CA ILE A 64 6.67 4.02 0.22
C ILE A 64 5.63 4.65 1.15
N GLN A 65 5.69 5.97 1.40
CA GLN A 65 4.70 6.65 2.24
C GLN A 65 3.29 6.54 1.66
N GLU A 66 3.14 6.80 0.37
CA GLU A 66 1.85 6.62 -0.33
C GLU A 66 1.36 5.17 -0.24
N GLY A 67 2.27 4.20 -0.37
CA GLY A 67 1.97 2.79 -0.12
C GLY A 67 1.48 2.50 1.30
N MET A 68 2.15 3.05 2.31
CA MET A 68 1.75 2.91 3.71
C MET A 68 0.38 3.54 4.00
N ILE A 69 0.07 4.68 3.38
CA ILE A 69 -1.26 5.31 3.43
C ILE A 69 -2.32 4.37 2.84
N GLY A 70 -2.02 3.74 1.69
CA GLY A 70 -2.91 2.75 1.06
C GLY A 70 -3.16 1.52 1.96
N LEU A 71 -2.11 1.02 2.62
CA LEU A 71 -2.22 -0.08 3.58
C LEU A 71 -3.07 0.31 4.81
N TYR A 72 -2.88 1.50 5.36
CA TYR A 72 -3.67 1.98 6.50
C TYR A 72 -5.16 2.04 6.16
N LYS A 73 -5.51 2.62 5.01
CA LYS A 73 -6.90 2.62 4.52
C LYS A 73 -7.44 1.21 4.34
N ALA A 74 -6.63 0.28 3.83
CA ALA A 74 -7.04 -1.10 3.68
C ALA A 74 -7.40 -1.76 5.03
N ILE A 75 -6.65 -1.50 6.10
CA ILE A 75 -6.95 -2.00 7.45
C ILE A 75 -8.32 -1.48 7.91
N LEU A 76 -8.60 -0.19 7.69
CA LEU A 76 -9.85 0.42 8.13
C LEU A 76 -11.07 -0.03 7.30
N ASP A 77 -10.88 -0.23 5.99
CA ASP A 77 -11.99 -0.48 5.06
C ASP A 77 -12.25 -1.97 4.76
N PHE A 78 -11.37 -2.87 5.20
CA PHE A 78 -11.50 -4.30 4.92
C PHE A 78 -12.79 -4.86 5.54
N ARG A 79 -13.51 -5.66 4.76
CA ARG A 79 -14.71 -6.38 5.19
C ARG A 79 -14.51 -7.86 4.88
N GLU A 80 -14.55 -8.69 5.93
CA GLU A 80 -14.28 -10.13 5.85
C GLU A 80 -15.30 -10.90 5.01
N ASN A 81 -16.49 -10.34 4.78
CA ASN A 81 -17.52 -10.95 3.95
C ASN A 81 -17.27 -10.84 2.42
N LYS A 82 -16.11 -10.33 2.00
CA LYS A 82 -15.71 -10.24 0.59
C LYS A 82 -14.79 -11.41 0.23
N GLU A 83 -14.87 -11.91 -1.00
CA GLU A 83 -14.18 -13.14 -1.48
C GLU A 83 -12.63 -13.10 -1.46
N ALA A 84 -12.01 -11.98 -1.08
CA ALA A 84 -10.57 -11.81 -1.10
C ALA A 84 -9.97 -11.77 0.31
N SER A 85 -8.84 -12.45 0.50
CA SER A 85 -8.06 -12.32 1.74
C SER A 85 -7.57 -10.89 1.93
N PHE A 86 -7.35 -10.50 3.20
CA PHE A 86 -6.85 -9.16 3.51
C PHE A 86 -5.57 -8.82 2.75
N ARG A 87 -4.65 -9.76 2.59
CA ARG A 87 -3.40 -9.56 1.84
C ARG A 87 -3.65 -9.08 0.41
N VAL A 88 -4.58 -9.71 -0.30
CA VAL A 88 -4.93 -9.34 -1.69
C VAL A 88 -5.58 -7.95 -1.73
N PHE A 89 -6.50 -7.68 -0.80
CA PHE A 89 -7.14 -6.38 -0.70
C PHE A 89 -6.15 -5.25 -0.35
N ALA A 90 -5.24 -5.50 0.59
CA ALA A 90 -4.20 -4.57 0.98
C ALA A 90 -3.26 -4.26 -0.19
N GLU A 91 -2.80 -5.28 -0.92
CA GLU A 91 -1.98 -5.10 -2.11
C GLU A 91 -2.65 -4.18 -3.14
N PHE A 92 -3.94 -4.39 -3.38
CA PHE A 92 -4.72 -3.55 -4.31
C PHE A 92 -4.79 -2.09 -3.87
N CYS A 93 -5.05 -1.82 -2.59
CA CYS A 93 -5.10 -0.46 -2.05
C CYS A 93 -3.71 0.22 -2.09
N ILE A 94 -2.65 -0.52 -1.74
CA ILE A 94 -1.26 -0.04 -1.79
C ILE A 94 -0.93 0.43 -3.22
N ILE A 95 -1.14 -0.43 -4.22
CA ILE A 95 -0.83 -0.13 -5.62
C ILE A 95 -1.65 1.06 -6.12
N ARG A 96 -2.94 1.14 -5.77
CA ARG A 96 -3.81 2.27 -6.17
C ARG A 96 -3.32 3.61 -5.64
N GLN A 97 -2.93 3.66 -4.36
CA GLN A 97 -2.46 4.89 -3.73
C GLN A 97 -1.13 5.34 -4.36
N MET A 98 -0.19 4.41 -4.56
CA MET A 98 1.07 4.65 -5.28
C MET A 98 0.86 5.21 -6.71
N ILE A 99 0.01 4.57 -7.51
CA ILE A 99 -0.28 5.02 -8.90
C ILE A 99 -0.94 6.40 -8.91
N THR A 100 -1.85 6.66 -7.96
CA THR A 100 -2.52 7.96 -7.85
C THR A 100 -1.53 9.08 -7.54
N ALA A 101 -0.59 8.83 -6.64
CA ALA A 101 0.49 9.77 -6.32
C ALA A 101 1.39 10.04 -7.53
N ILE A 102 1.82 9.00 -8.24
CA ILE A 102 2.63 9.12 -9.48
C ILE A 102 1.92 9.97 -10.53
N LYS A 103 0.63 9.72 -10.78
CA LYS A 103 -0.16 10.48 -11.74
C LYS A 103 -0.31 11.95 -11.33
N THR A 104 -0.46 12.21 -10.04
CA THR A 104 -0.58 13.57 -9.52
C THR A 104 0.73 14.34 -9.63
N ALA A 105 1.87 13.68 -9.41
CA ALA A 105 3.20 14.29 -9.52
C ALA A 105 3.56 14.62 -10.98
N THR A 106 3.24 13.74 -11.92
CA THR A 106 3.53 13.92 -13.35
C THR A 106 2.51 14.80 -14.10
N GLY A 107 1.30 14.97 -13.56
CA GLY A 107 0.22 15.75 -14.17
C GLY A 107 0.17 17.23 -13.78
N ARG A 108 1.14 17.75 -13.00
CA ARG A 108 1.19 19.18 -12.64
C ARG A 108 2.07 19.96 -13.62
N PRO A 109 1.55 20.97 -14.35
CA PRO A 109 2.30 21.74 -15.33
C PRO A 109 3.33 22.73 -14.72
N HIS A 110 3.62 22.67 -13.42
CA HIS A 110 4.42 23.71 -12.77
C HIS A 110 5.32 23.25 -11.61
N ARG A 111 6.02 22.13 -11.78
CA ARG A 111 7.25 21.88 -11.00
C ARG A 111 8.25 21.08 -11.84
N LEU A 112 9.34 21.76 -12.16
CA LEU A 112 10.60 21.32 -12.78
C LEU A 112 10.70 21.42 -14.32
N GLU A 113 11.35 22.53 -14.70
CA GLU A 113 12.25 22.76 -15.83
C GLU A 113 12.87 21.47 -16.43
N SER A 114 12.75 21.35 -17.76
CA SER A 114 13.51 20.48 -18.67
C SER A 114 13.55 18.96 -18.39
N LEU A 115 12.61 18.21 -18.96
CA LEU A 115 12.90 16.87 -19.49
C LEU A 115 12.68 16.89 -21.01
N PRO A 116 13.63 16.38 -21.82
CA PRO A 116 13.41 16.22 -23.24
C PRO A 116 12.35 15.15 -23.47
N SER A 117 11.44 15.41 -24.41
CA SER A 117 10.43 14.47 -24.88
C SER A 117 11.07 13.13 -25.27
N PRO A 118 10.48 11.97 -24.91
CA PRO A 118 11.05 10.68 -25.25
C PRO A 118 10.77 10.38 -26.73
N SER A 119 11.69 10.77 -27.59
CA SER A 119 11.91 10.14 -28.88
C SER A 119 12.39 8.70 -28.66
N ILE A 120 11.44 7.76 -28.75
CA ILE A 120 11.53 6.37 -29.22
C ILE A 120 12.91 5.69 -29.07
N SER A 121 13.01 4.73 -28.14
CA SER A 121 14.02 3.66 -28.15
C SER A 121 13.37 2.37 -27.57
N PRO A 122 13.49 1.20 -28.23
CA PRO A 122 12.61 0.05 -28.00
C PRO A 122 13.03 -0.92 -26.89
N GLU A 123 13.85 -0.52 -25.91
CA GLU A 123 14.25 -1.40 -24.81
C GLU A 123 14.14 -0.71 -23.44
N TYR A 124 12.92 -0.70 -22.90
CA TYR A 124 12.68 -0.49 -21.47
C TYR A 124 11.80 -1.64 -20.94
N PRO A 125 12.33 -2.56 -20.11
CA PRO A 125 11.53 -3.67 -19.57
C PRO A 125 10.60 -3.30 -18.40
N LEU A 126 10.43 -2.02 -18.04
CA LEU A 126 9.76 -1.63 -16.77
C LEU A 126 8.83 -0.41 -16.87
N ILE A 127 8.13 -0.26 -18.01
CA ILE A 127 6.90 0.54 -18.06
C ILE A 127 5.88 -0.28 -18.85
N LEU A 128 5.22 -1.22 -18.18
CA LEU A 128 4.01 -1.81 -18.76
C LEU A 128 2.95 -0.71 -18.88
N PRO A 129 2.44 -0.42 -20.09
CA PRO A 129 1.32 0.48 -20.26
C PRO A 129 0.15 -0.05 -19.43
N ILE A 130 -0.39 0.76 -18.52
CA ILE A 130 -1.55 0.41 -17.70
C ILE A 130 -2.75 -0.03 -18.56
N ALA A 131 -2.78 0.33 -19.85
CA ALA A 131 -3.78 -0.12 -20.82
C ALA A 131 -3.89 -1.66 -20.99
N GLN A 132 -2.92 -2.47 -20.53
CA GLN A 132 -3.01 -3.94 -20.59
C GLN A 132 -3.27 -4.63 -19.23
N LEU A 133 -3.31 -3.92 -18.11
CA LEU A 133 -3.63 -4.50 -16.78
C LEU A 133 -5.13 -4.59 -16.49
N HIS A 134 -5.99 -4.23 -17.45
CA HIS A 134 -7.45 -4.28 -17.30
C HIS A 134 -8.03 -5.70 -17.46
N HIS A 135 -7.25 -6.70 -17.87
CA HIS A 135 -7.79 -8.03 -18.24
C HIS A 135 -7.58 -9.16 -17.22
N ASN A 136 -6.88 -8.95 -16.10
CA ASN A 136 -6.59 -10.06 -15.15
C ASN A 136 -6.62 -9.68 -13.65
N LEU A 137 -7.17 -8.53 -13.26
CA LEU A 137 -7.52 -8.30 -11.86
C LEU A 137 -8.95 -8.79 -11.63
N PRO A 138 -9.21 -9.69 -10.65
CA PRO A 138 -10.58 -10.03 -10.27
C PRO A 138 -11.30 -8.73 -9.92
N GLN A 139 -12.35 -8.44 -10.67
CA GLN A 139 -13.17 -7.25 -10.48
C GLN A 139 -13.87 -7.40 -9.13
N ILE A 140 -13.28 -6.86 -8.06
CA ILE A 140 -13.99 -6.73 -6.79
C ILE A 140 -15.15 -5.78 -7.06
N PRO A 141 -16.42 -6.21 -6.92
CA PRO A 141 -17.57 -5.40 -7.26
C PRO A 141 -17.53 -4.10 -6.45
N ARG A 142 -17.63 -2.96 -7.16
CA ARG A 142 -17.81 -1.66 -6.51
C ARG A 142 -19.17 -1.70 -5.83
N SER A 143 -19.19 -1.54 -4.51
CA SER A 143 -20.45 -1.38 -3.78
C SER A 143 -21.08 -0.02 -4.16
N PRO A 144 -22.39 0.03 -4.43
CA PRO A 144 -23.09 1.29 -4.64
C PRO A 144 -23.13 2.11 -3.34
N CYS A 145 -23.11 3.43 -3.49
CA CYS A 145 -23.40 4.40 -2.42
C CYS A 145 -24.77 4.14 -1.80
#